data_AF-A0A392RLF4-F1
#
_entry.id   AF-A0A392RLF4-F1
#
_cell.length_a   1.000
_cell.length_b   1.000
_cell.length_c   1.000
_cell.angle_alpha   90.00
_cell.angle_beta   90.00
_cell.angle_gamma   90.00
#
_symmetry.space_group_name_H-M   'P 1'
#
loop_
_entity.id
_entity.type
_entity.pdbx_description
1 polymer ?
#
loop_
_entity_poly.entity_id
_entity_poly.type
_entity_poly.pdbx_seq_one_letter_code
_entity_poly.pdbx_strand_id
1 'polypeptide(L)' 'MATFERPNEGMKNHLKPLFIQAKINDVGVNKVLIDGGAAVNLMPEFMLNKIGKYSSDLHPHNIVLSNYE' A
#
# COMPACT_ATOMS: atom_id res chain seq x y z
N MET A 1 10.55 -25.00 -0.08
CA MET A 1 9.63 -23.96 -0.59
C MET A 1 8.28 -24.19 0.08
N ALA A 2 7.67 -23.17 0.67
CA ALA A 2 6.30 -23.28 1.13
C ALA A 2 5.37 -22.98 -0.05
N THR A 3 4.71 -24.00 -0.58
CA THR A 3 3.63 -23.86 -1.56
C THR A 3 2.31 -23.77 -0.80
N PHE A 4 1.64 -22.64 -0.93
CA PHE A 4 0.30 -22.45 -0.38
C PHE A 4 -0.74 -22.81 -1.45
N GLU A 5 -1.63 -23.73 -1.13
CA GLU A 5 -2.76 -24.05 -1.99
C GLU A 5 -3.76 -22.89 -2.02
N ARG A 6 -4.45 -22.72 -3.15
CA ARG A 6 -5.47 -21.68 -3.29
C ARG A 6 -6.62 -21.96 -2.30
N PRO A 7 -7.07 -20.97 -1.52
CA PRO A 7 -8.14 -21.18 -0.54
C PRO A 7 -9.47 -21.53 -1.24
N ASN A 8 -10.23 -22.45 -0.63
CA ASN A 8 -11.59 -22.77 -1.05
C ASN A 8 -12.58 -21.62 -0.74
N GLU A 9 -13.80 -21.68 -1.28
CA GLU A 9 -14.83 -20.65 -1.11
C GLU A 9 -15.09 -20.30 0.37
N GLY A 10 -15.17 -21.30 1.26
CA GLY A 10 -15.37 -21.06 2.70
C GLY A 10 -14.19 -20.34 3.35
N MET A 11 -12.96 -20.67 2.96
CA MET A 11 -11.73 -20.03 3.45
C MET A 11 -11.58 -18.59 2.96
N LYS A 12 -12.04 -18.28 1.73
CA LYS A 12 -11.98 -16.92 1.18
C LYS A 12 -12.68 -15.90 2.07
N ASN A 13 -13.79 -16.28 2.70
CA ASN A 13 -14.54 -15.42 3.61
C ASN A 13 -13.76 -15.03 4.88
N HIS A 14 -12.70 -15.78 5.21
CA HIS A 14 -11.85 -15.50 6.36
C HIS A 14 -10.56 -14.77 5.98
N LEU A 15 -10.28 -14.55 4.68
CA LEU A 15 -9.13 -13.78 4.25
C LEU A 15 -9.32 -12.33 4.66
N LYS A 16 -8.37 -11.82 5.43
CA LYS A 16 -8.31 -10.42 5.82
C LYS A 16 -7.02 -9.82 5.26
N PRO A 17 -7.07 -8.59 4.73
CA PRO A 17 -5.85 -7.86 4.38
C PRO A 17 -4.94 -7.72 5.59
N LEU A 18 -3.63 -7.83 5.34
CA LEU A 18 -2.61 -7.60 6.36
C LEU A 18 -2.32 -6.10 6.42
N PHE A 19 -2.50 -5.51 7.60
CA PHE A 19 -2.14 -4.13 7.87
C PHE A 19 -1.02 -4.05 8.89
N ILE A 20 -0.12 -3.09 8.72
CA ILE A 20 0.91 -2.74 9.70
C ILE A 20 0.77 -1.27 10.13
N GLN A 21 1.40 -0.96 11.25
CA GLN A 21 1.72 0.42 11.61
C GLN A 21 3.11 0.74 11.05
N ALA A 22 3.25 1.90 10.42
CA ALA A 22 4.52 2.38 9.88
C ALA A 22 4.74 3.85 10.23
N LYS A 23 5.98 4.32 10.14
CA LYS A 23 6.34 5.73 10.28
C LYS A 23 6.80 6.25 8.92
N ILE A 24 6.18 7.31 8.41
CA ILE A 24 6.53 7.96 7.14
C ILE A 24 6.92 9.41 7.46
N ASN A 25 8.17 9.80 7.19
CA ASN A 25 8.70 11.14 7.55
C ASN A 25 8.33 11.57 8.98
N ASP A 26 8.63 10.69 9.94
CA ASP A 26 8.30 10.88 11.36
C ASP A 26 6.81 10.91 11.74
N VAL A 27 5.90 10.72 10.79
CA VAL A 27 4.46 10.64 11.04
C VAL A 27 4.01 9.18 11.10
N GLY A 28 3.33 8.83 12.19
CA GLY A 28 2.76 7.49 12.36
C GLY A 28 1.55 7.26 11.46
N VAL A 29 1.52 6.12 10.77
CA VAL A 29 0.43 5.66 9.90
C VAL A 29 -0.04 4.30 10.40
N ASN A 30 -1.28 4.26 10.90
CA ASN A 30 -1.79 3.11 11.64
C ASN A 30 -2.26 1.93 10.77
N LYS A 31 -2.51 2.17 9.47
CA LYS A 31 -3.06 1.18 8.54
C LYS A 31 -2.36 1.26 7.20
N VAL A 32 -1.21 0.62 7.09
CA VAL A 32 -0.52 0.41 5.80
C VAL A 32 -0.81 -1.02 5.35
N LEU A 33 -1.45 -1.15 4.19
CA LEU A 33 -1.73 -2.45 3.58
C LEU A 33 -0.42 -3.08 3.09
N ILE A 34 -0.21 -4.36 3.42
CA ILE A 34 0.88 -5.15 2.84
C ILE A 34 0.33 -5.92 1.64
N ASP A 35 0.79 -5.53 0.46
CA ASP A 35 0.52 -6.22 -0.80
C ASP A 35 1.80 -6.88 -1.31
N GLY A 36 1.85 -8.22 -1.24
CA GLY A 36 2.99 -9.00 -1.74
C GLY A 36 3.10 -9.05 -3.27
N GLY A 37 2.07 -8.59 -4.00
CA GLY A 37 2.07 -8.46 -5.45
C GLY A 37 2.41 -7.05 -5.95
N ALA A 38 2.52 -6.05 -5.07
CA ALA A 38 2.81 -4.68 -5.46
C ALA A 38 4.29 -4.51 -5.85
N ALA A 39 4.53 -3.93 -7.04
CA ALA A 39 5.87 -3.57 -7.50
C ALA A 39 6.36 -2.22 -6.93
N VAL A 40 5.44 -1.35 -6.52
CA VAL A 40 5.72 -0.01 -5.96
C VAL A 40 4.81 0.29 -4.78
N ASN A 41 5.30 1.15 -3.87
CA ASN A 41 4.50 1.66 -2.78
C ASN A 41 3.62 2.81 -3.28
N LEU A 42 2.31 2.70 -3.04
CA LEU A 42 1.36 3.77 -3.33
C LEU A 42 0.97 4.49 -2.04
N MET A 43 0.89 5.81 -2.13
CA MET A 43 0.45 6.67 -1.05
C MET A 43 -0.57 7.67 -1.61
N PRO A 44 -1.77 7.79 -1.00
CA PRO A 44 -2.75 8.77 -1.44
C PRO A 44 -2.20 10.21 -1.35
N GLU A 45 -2.56 11.07 -2.30
CA GLU A 45 -2.06 12.45 -2.36
C GLU A 45 -2.35 13.24 -1.07
N PHE A 46 -3.52 13.05 -0.45
CA PHE A 46 -3.87 13.75 0.79
C PHE A 46 -2.90 13.46 1.96
N MET A 47 -2.15 12.35 1.89
CA MET A 47 -1.13 12.01 2.90
C MET A 47 0.08 12.93 2.81
N LEU A 48 0.36 13.56 1.66
CA LEU A 48 1.47 14.51 1.52
C LEU A 48 1.39 15.60 2.59
N ASN A 49 0.23 16.25 2.69
CA ASN A 49 0.00 17.30 3.69
C ASN A 49 0.15 16.78 5.14
N LYS A 50 -0.22 15.51 5.39
CA LYS A 50 -0.07 14.89 6.72
C LYS A 50 1.38 14.64 7.09
N ILE A 51 2.26 14.43 6.11
CA ILE A 51 3.69 14.21 6.30
C ILE A 51 4.52 15.48 6.07
N GLY A 52 3.88 16.65 6.05
CA GLY A 52 4.55 17.94 5.84
C GLY A 52 5.16 18.12 4.45
N LYS A 53 4.57 17.49 3.43
CA LYS A 53 4.96 17.57 2.02
C LYS A 53 3.84 18.14 1.18
N TYR A 54 4.20 18.70 0.04
CA TYR A 54 3.30 19.29 -0.93
C TYR A 54 3.58 18.75 -2.34
N SER A 55 2.67 18.98 -3.27
CA SER A 55 2.85 18.54 -4.66
C SER A 55 4.12 19.15 -5.31
N SER A 56 4.60 20.29 -4.82
CA SER A 56 5.87 20.90 -5.25
C SER A 56 7.12 20.12 -4.79
N ASP A 57 7.01 19.27 -3.77
CA ASP A 57 8.10 18.41 -3.31
C ASP A 57 8.20 17.10 -4.12
N LEU A 58 7.19 16.82 -4.96
CA LEU A 58 7.14 15.62 -5.78
C LEU A 58 8.12 15.74 -6.95
N HIS A 59 8.80 14.63 -7.21
CA HIS A 59 9.66 14.50 -8.38
C HIS A 59 8.99 13.53 -9.35
N PRO A 60 8.99 13.83 -10.66
CA PRO A 60 8.44 12.93 -11.65
C PRO A 60 9.20 11.60 -11.63
N HIS A 61 8.48 10.50 -11.88
CA HIS A 61 9.05 9.17 -11.95
C HIS A 61 8.55 8.45 -13.21
N ASN A 62 9.37 7.55 -13.78
CA ASN A 62 9.10 6.91 -15.08
C ASN A 62 8.12 5.72 -14.99
N ILE A 63 7.24 5.69 -13.99
CA ILE A 63 6.26 4.63 -13.78
C ILE A 63 4.89 5.15 -14.16
N VAL A 64 4.24 4.47 -15.09
CA VAL A 64 2.87 4.76 -15.49
C VAL A 64 1.94 3.81 -14.74
N LEU A 65 1.03 4.39 -13.94
CA LEU A 65 -0.06 3.64 -13.34
C LEU A 65 -1.21 3.55 -14.36
N SER A 66 -1.64 2.33 -14.66
CA SER A 66 -2.75 2.06 -15.59
C SER A 66 -3.77 1.17 -14.90
N ASN A 67 -5.05 1.27 -15.31
CA ASN A 67 -6.15 0.48 -14.74
C ASN A 67 -6.28 0.64 -13.21
N TYR A 68 -6.08 1.85 -12.69
CA TYR A 68 -6.52 2.20 -11.36
C TYR A 68 -8.01 2.58 -11.44
N GLU A 69 -8.85 1.94 -10.63
CA GLU A 69 -10.25 2.36 -10.42
C GLU A 69 -10.36 3.38 -9.30
#